data_AF-A0A955XG74-F1
#
_entry.id   AF-A0A955XG74-F1
#
_cell.length_a   1.000
_cell.length_b   1.000
_cell.length_c   1.000
_cell.angle_alpha   90.00
_cell.angle_beta   90.00
_cell.angle_gamma   90.00
#
_symmetry.space_group_name_H-M   'P 1'
#
loop_
_entity.id
_entity.type
_entity.pdbx_description
1 polymer ?
#
loop_
_entity_poly.entity_id
_entity_poly.type
_entity_poly.pdbx_seq_one_letter_code
_entity_poly.pdbx_strand_id
1 'polypeptide(L)'
;MMASEQRLRDFGRRMAEAQDAAMADGFDRDAAAARWEALLLEAPPEPRRSLVPVAAVLAVAAGLLGLVWLSMRPAPPLSVVVDAVPRAADAPLIAGASSPLSVGFSDGSALTLDAEGRASIAAVDARGAVLELERGRLHAAIVHRTDSRWRVRCGPFEVQVTGTRFDLAWDPGRGELAVSLFEGGVLVWGPALGGPQPVRAGERLTVSTERGEVRWGSATPEASVADAGEPALAPAGDGASIADAGEPANDPRDPARVEGASLMGAGEPATAPAAPAAAESASRTAPVVRAPQA
;
A
#
# COMPACT_ATOMS: atom_id res chain seq x y z
N MET A 1 -10.95 74.13 30.77
CA MET A 1 -10.32 73.83 29.46
C MET A 1 -9.14 74.75 29.10
N MET A 2 -8.99 75.96 29.69
CA MET A 2 -7.88 76.88 29.38
C MET A 2 -6.50 76.47 29.99
N ALA A 3 -6.49 75.69 31.08
CA ALA A 3 -5.26 75.33 31.79
C ALA A 3 -4.40 74.26 31.08
N SER A 4 -4.96 73.48 30.15
CA SER A 4 -4.23 72.43 29.43
C SER A 4 -3.45 72.97 28.23
N GLU A 5 -3.96 74.00 27.55
CA GLU A 5 -3.27 74.62 26.41
C GLU A 5 -2.05 75.43 26.83
N GLN A 6 -2.09 76.10 27.99
CA GLN A 6 -0.93 76.80 28.54
C GLN A 6 0.20 75.83 28.89
N ARG A 7 -0.11 74.67 29.49
CA ARG A 7 0.90 73.66 29.83
C ARG A 7 1.61 73.09 28.61
N LEU A 8 0.90 72.93 27.49
CA LEU A 8 1.48 72.38 26.27
C LEU A 8 2.41 73.40 25.58
N ARG A 9 2.06 74.70 25.60
CA ARG A 9 2.93 75.76 25.08
C ARG A 9 4.17 75.97 25.94
N ASP A 10 4.04 75.90 27.27
CA ASP A 10 5.18 75.97 28.19
C ASP A 10 6.12 74.76 28.10
N PHE A 11 5.57 73.60 27.75
CA PHE A 11 6.40 72.43 27.45
C PHE A 11 7.14 72.59 26.12
N GLY A 12 6.46 73.04 25.06
CA GLY A 12 7.08 73.26 23.75
C GLY A 12 8.23 74.26 23.80
N ARG A 13 8.07 75.38 24.53
CA ARG A 13 9.14 76.37 24.72
C ARG A 13 10.34 75.81 25.49
N ARG A 14 10.09 75.05 26.56
CA ARG A 14 11.18 74.41 27.33
C ARG A 14 11.93 73.36 26.52
N MET A 15 11.25 72.63 25.66
CA MET A 15 11.90 71.68 24.74
C MET A 15 12.76 72.40 23.70
N ALA A 16 12.29 73.51 23.13
CA ALA A 16 13.08 74.30 22.18
C ALA A 16 14.33 74.89 22.84
N GLU A 17 14.21 75.47 24.04
CA GLU A 17 15.35 76.01 24.79
C GLU A 17 16.37 74.91 25.17
N ALA A 18 15.90 73.71 25.54
CA ALA A 18 16.78 72.60 25.84
C ALA A 18 17.51 72.07 24.59
N GLN A 19 16.85 72.10 23.43
CA GLN A 19 17.41 71.62 22.17
C GLN A 19 18.41 72.61 21.57
N ASP A 20 18.15 73.92 21.69
CA ASP A 20 19.08 74.98 21.27
C ASP A 20 20.30 75.04 22.19
N ALA A 21 20.14 74.81 23.50
CA ALA A 21 21.26 74.68 24.44
C ALA A 21 22.14 73.46 24.12
N ALA A 22 21.54 72.33 23.71
CA ALA A 22 22.27 71.13 23.33
C ALA A 22 22.96 71.24 21.95
N MET A 23 22.47 72.10 21.05
CA MET A 23 23.10 72.36 19.76
C MET A 23 24.20 73.43 19.82
N ALA A 24 24.18 74.32 20.81
CA ALA A 24 25.20 75.35 21.00
C ALA A 24 26.51 74.80 21.63
N ASP A 25 26.43 73.70 22.37
CA ASP A 25 27.60 73.04 22.96
C ASP A 25 28.18 72.05 21.95
N GLY A 26 29.07 72.56 21.08
CA GLY A 26 29.71 71.78 20.02
C GLY A 26 30.35 70.52 20.59
N PHE A 27 29.84 69.36 20.17
CA PHE A 27 30.30 68.05 20.63
C PHE A 27 31.76 67.83 20.19
N ASP A 28 32.69 68.11 21.09
CA ASP A 28 34.12 67.87 20.89
C ASP A 28 34.38 66.36 20.87
N ARG A 29 34.43 65.81 19.66
CA ARG A 29 34.60 64.37 19.41
C ARG A 29 35.90 63.82 19.99
N ASP A 30 36.92 64.67 20.15
CA ASP A 30 38.24 64.23 20.62
C ASP A 30 38.23 63.99 22.13
N ALA A 31 37.43 64.76 22.89
CA ALA A 31 37.22 64.56 24.32
C ALA A 31 36.32 63.34 24.64
N ALA A 32 35.40 62.99 23.74
CA ALA A 32 34.54 61.82 23.88
C ALA A 32 35.29 60.50 23.62
N ALA A 33 36.20 60.49 22.64
CA ALA A 33 37.02 59.32 22.31
C ALA A 33 37.97 58.95 23.47
N ALA A 34 38.65 59.93 24.07
CA ALA A 34 39.57 59.70 25.18
C ALA A 34 38.89 59.14 26.44
N ARG A 35 37.63 59.53 26.70
CA ARG A 35 36.84 58.97 27.81
C ARG A 35 36.37 57.54 27.55
N TRP A 36 36.16 57.17 26.29
CA TRP A 36 35.71 55.83 25.92
C TRP A 36 36.84 54.80 26.03
N GLU A 37 38.08 55.19 25.71
CA GLU A 37 39.26 54.33 25.91
C GLU A 37 39.56 54.06 27.38
N ALA A 38 39.34 55.03 28.27
CA ALA A 38 39.53 54.84 29.71
C ALA A 38 38.53 53.84 30.34
N LEU A 39 37.30 53.74 29.80
CA LEU A 39 36.27 52.83 30.30
C LEU A 39 36.46 51.38 29.83
N LEU A 40 37.18 51.15 28.73
CA LEU A 40 37.42 49.79 28.19
C LEU A 40 38.53 49.03 28.94
N LEU A 41 39.40 49.73 29.67
CA LEU A 41 40.52 49.13 30.41
C LEU A 41 40.17 48.75 31.86
N GLU A 42 38.97 49.09 32.35
CA GLU A 42 38.50 48.76 33.72
C GLU A 42 37.16 47.99 33.76
N ALA A 43 36.92 47.06 32.83
CA ALA A 43 35.79 46.14 32.96
C ALA A 43 36.18 44.92 33.84
N PRO A 44 35.58 44.71 35.04
CA PRO A 44 35.81 43.49 35.81
C PRO A 44 35.21 42.27 35.09
N PRO A 45 35.84 41.08 35.14
CA PRO A 45 35.31 39.90 34.47
C PRO A 45 34.06 39.37 35.20
N GLU A 46 32.89 39.49 34.56
CA GLU A 46 31.66 38.80 34.98
C GLU A 46 31.82 37.27 34.87
N PRO A 47 31.43 36.47 35.87
CA PRO A 47 31.51 35.01 35.81
C PRO A 47 30.47 34.47 34.83
N ARG A 48 30.89 34.18 33.59
CA ARG A 48 30.10 33.46 32.58
C ARG A 48 29.70 32.07 33.13
N ARG A 49 28.52 31.96 33.71
CA ARG A 49 27.89 30.66 34.00
C ARG A 49 27.63 29.97 32.67
N SER A 50 28.46 28.98 32.35
CA SER A 50 28.36 28.23 31.10
C SER A 50 26.98 27.57 31.00
N LEU A 51 26.15 28.02 30.06
CA LEU A 51 24.84 27.42 29.74
C LEU A 51 24.97 26.16 28.85
N VAL A 52 26.21 25.77 28.51
CA VAL A 52 26.53 24.59 27.71
C VAL A 52 25.88 23.29 28.24
N PRO A 53 25.82 22.98 29.56
CA PRO A 53 25.20 21.73 30.00
C PRO A 53 23.69 21.72 29.79
N VAL A 54 23.00 22.87 29.91
CA VAL A 54 21.56 22.97 29.65
C VAL A 54 21.26 22.79 28.16
N ALA A 55 22.08 23.41 27.29
CA ALA A 55 21.96 23.25 25.85
C ALA A 55 22.22 21.80 25.40
N ALA A 56 23.20 21.12 26.01
CA ALA A 56 23.48 19.71 25.72
C ALA A 56 22.32 18.79 26.13
N VAL A 57 21.71 19.01 27.31
CA VAL A 57 20.54 18.23 27.76
C VAL A 57 19.35 18.44 26.84
N LEU A 58 19.06 19.68 26.42
CA LEU A 58 17.98 19.97 25.50
C LEU A 58 18.20 19.34 24.11
N ALA A 59 19.44 19.32 23.61
CA ALA A 59 19.77 18.67 22.34
C ALA A 59 19.56 17.15 22.40
N VAL A 60 19.94 16.50 23.50
CA VAL A 60 19.69 15.07 23.72
C VAL A 60 18.19 14.80 23.82
N ALA A 61 17.44 15.60 24.58
CA ALA A 61 15.99 15.46 24.70
C ALA A 61 15.28 15.62 23.35
N ALA A 62 15.67 16.62 22.54
CA ALA A 62 15.15 16.80 21.19
C ALA A 62 15.52 15.65 20.25
N GLY A 63 16.74 15.10 20.38
CA GLY A 63 17.18 13.92 19.63
C GLY A 63 16.37 12.67 19.97
N LEU A 64 16.14 12.42 21.26
CA LEU A 64 15.31 11.30 21.72
C LEU A 64 13.85 11.46 21.27
N LEU A 65 13.30 12.68 21.38
CA LEU A 65 11.95 12.98 20.89
C LEU A 65 11.86 12.80 19.36
N GLY A 66 12.89 13.22 18.63
CA GLY A 66 13.00 12.99 17.18
C GLY A 66 13.06 11.51 16.82
N LEU A 67 13.79 10.70 17.59
CA LEU A 67 13.87 9.24 17.41
C LEU A 67 12.53 8.56 17.70
N VAL A 68 11.85 8.96 18.78
CA VAL A 68 10.49 8.47 19.11
C VAL A 68 9.51 8.86 18.02
N TRP A 69 9.55 10.11 17.53
CA TRP A 69 8.72 10.56 16.43
C TRP A 69 9.00 9.81 15.11
N LEU A 70 10.27 9.52 14.81
CA LEU A 70 10.65 8.72 13.64
C LEU A 70 10.17 7.27 13.76
N SER A 71 10.21 6.70 14.96
CA SER A 71 9.72 5.35 15.26
C SER A 71 8.20 5.24 15.21
N MET A 72 7.48 6.35 15.44
CA MET A 72 6.03 6.44 15.31
C MET A 72 5.56 6.70 13.87
N ARG A 73 6.47 6.81 12.88
CA ARG A 73 6.04 6.97 11.49
C ARG A 73 5.31 5.70 11.03
N PRO A 74 4.13 5.84 10.39
CA PRO A 74 3.42 4.69 9.85
C PRO A 74 4.30 4.02 8.80
N ALA A 75 4.47 2.69 8.94
CA ALA A 75 5.11 1.90 7.91
C ALA A 75 4.34 2.04 6.59
N PRO A 76 5.03 1.98 5.43
CA PRO A 76 4.37 2.10 4.14
C PRO A 76 3.31 0.98 3.97
N PRO A 77 2.17 1.26 3.32
CA PRO A 77 1.17 0.25 3.05
C PRO A 77 1.73 -0.86 2.14
N LEU A 78 1.14 -2.05 2.20
CA LEU A 78 1.50 -3.13 1.29
C LEU A 78 1.28 -2.71 -0.17
N SER A 79 2.22 -3.05 -1.05
CA SER A 79 2.00 -2.86 -2.48
C SER A 79 1.14 -3.98 -3.03
N VAL A 80 0.20 -3.65 -3.92
CA VAL A 80 -0.73 -4.59 -4.54
C VAL A 80 -0.34 -4.81 -6.00
N VAL A 81 -0.32 -6.07 -6.43
CA VAL A 81 -0.08 -6.48 -7.82
C VAL A 81 -1.28 -7.31 -8.28
N VAL A 82 -1.90 -6.92 -9.38
CA VAL A 82 -3.04 -7.64 -9.98
C VAL A 82 -2.62 -8.15 -11.36
N ASP A 83 -2.68 -9.46 -11.58
CA ASP A 83 -2.18 -10.13 -12.80
C ASP A 83 -0.79 -9.64 -13.24
N ALA A 84 0.15 -9.63 -12.29
CA ALA A 84 1.53 -9.14 -12.46
C ALA A 84 1.69 -7.63 -12.76
N VAL A 85 0.61 -6.84 -12.70
CA VAL A 85 0.65 -5.38 -12.88
C VAL A 85 0.45 -4.66 -11.54
N PRO A 86 1.36 -3.77 -11.12
CA PRO A 86 1.17 -2.95 -9.92
C PRO A 86 -0.10 -2.10 -10.04
N ARG A 87 -0.92 -2.10 -8.98
CA ARG A 87 -2.21 -1.41 -8.98
C ARG A 87 -2.44 -0.68 -7.66
N ALA A 88 -3.14 0.46 -7.73
CA ALA A 88 -3.64 1.12 -6.54
C ALA A 88 -4.75 0.27 -5.90
N ALA A 89 -4.84 0.30 -4.57
CA ALA A 89 -5.76 -0.54 -3.81
C ALA A 89 -7.25 -0.21 -4.06
N ASP A 90 -7.57 1.02 -4.42
CA ASP A 90 -8.94 1.53 -4.58
C ASP A 90 -9.65 1.03 -5.84
N ALA A 91 -8.97 0.33 -6.72
CA ALA A 91 -9.56 -0.16 -7.95
C ALA A 91 -10.39 -1.45 -7.72
N PRO A 92 -11.55 -1.60 -8.41
CA PRO A 92 -12.34 -2.82 -8.32
C PRO A 92 -11.57 -4.02 -8.90
N LEU A 93 -11.74 -5.17 -8.26
CA LEU A 93 -11.22 -6.47 -8.67
C LEU A 93 -12.37 -7.25 -9.32
N ILE A 94 -12.35 -7.35 -10.65
CA ILE A 94 -13.39 -8.03 -11.42
C ILE A 94 -12.72 -9.15 -12.19
N ALA A 95 -13.05 -10.39 -11.86
CA ALA A 95 -12.58 -11.54 -12.61
C ALA A 95 -13.31 -11.63 -13.96
N GLY A 96 -12.63 -12.15 -14.97
CA GLY A 96 -13.22 -12.38 -16.28
C GLY A 96 -14.25 -13.51 -16.24
N ALA A 97 -15.06 -13.62 -17.30
CA ALA A 97 -16.12 -14.62 -17.40
C ALA A 97 -15.61 -16.08 -17.31
N SER A 98 -14.34 -16.32 -17.64
CA SER A 98 -13.74 -17.66 -17.58
C SER A 98 -12.30 -17.65 -17.10
N SER A 99 -11.84 -16.53 -16.53
CA SER A 99 -10.45 -16.35 -16.10
C SER A 99 -10.43 -15.85 -14.65
N PRO A 100 -9.80 -16.58 -13.73
CA PRO A 100 -9.61 -16.09 -12.37
C PRO A 100 -8.67 -14.88 -12.38
N LEU A 101 -8.83 -14.02 -11.37
CA LEU A 101 -8.01 -12.82 -11.18
C LEU A 101 -7.04 -13.05 -10.02
N SER A 102 -5.73 -12.89 -10.28
CA SER A 102 -4.70 -13.10 -9.25
C SER A 102 -4.27 -11.78 -8.63
N VAL A 103 -4.22 -11.73 -7.30
CA VAL A 103 -3.80 -10.55 -6.54
C VAL A 103 -2.70 -10.93 -5.56
N GLY A 104 -1.53 -10.28 -5.67
CA GLY A 104 -0.40 -10.44 -4.77
C GLY A 104 -0.14 -9.19 -3.93
N PHE A 105 0.38 -9.39 -2.73
CA PHE A 105 0.75 -8.34 -1.79
C PHE A 105 2.25 -8.44 -1.44
N SER A 106 2.88 -7.31 -1.11
CA SER A 106 4.32 -7.27 -0.81
C SER A 106 4.75 -8.05 0.43
N ASP A 107 3.82 -8.44 1.31
CA ASP A 107 4.10 -9.31 2.45
C ASP A 107 4.16 -10.79 2.07
N GLY A 108 3.92 -11.14 0.81
CA GLY A 108 3.83 -12.51 0.32
C GLY A 108 2.44 -13.11 0.40
N SER A 109 1.44 -12.38 0.93
CA SER A 109 0.05 -12.81 0.90
C SER A 109 -0.47 -12.80 -0.55
N ALA A 110 -1.32 -13.77 -0.88
CA ALA A 110 -1.86 -13.92 -2.22
C ALA A 110 -3.36 -14.27 -2.15
N LEU A 111 -4.10 -13.77 -3.14
CA LEU A 111 -5.51 -14.03 -3.33
C LEU A 111 -5.75 -14.44 -4.78
N THR A 112 -6.73 -15.32 -4.98
CA THR A 112 -7.25 -15.65 -6.31
C THR A 112 -8.77 -15.53 -6.25
N LEU A 113 -9.31 -14.64 -7.06
CA LEU A 113 -10.75 -14.48 -7.24
C LEU A 113 -11.18 -15.33 -8.43
N ASP A 114 -12.09 -16.26 -8.22
CA ASP A 114 -12.60 -17.13 -9.28
C ASP A 114 -13.32 -16.34 -10.37
N ALA A 115 -13.48 -16.98 -11.54
CA ALA A 115 -14.22 -16.42 -12.67
C ALA A 115 -15.59 -15.87 -12.23
N GLU A 116 -16.01 -14.77 -12.86
CA GLU A 116 -17.23 -14.01 -12.52
C GLU A 116 -17.28 -13.41 -11.11
N GLY A 117 -16.25 -13.62 -10.29
CA GLY A 117 -16.11 -13.01 -8.98
C GLY A 117 -15.93 -11.50 -9.06
N ARG A 118 -16.44 -10.81 -8.04
CA ARG A 118 -16.26 -9.36 -7.87
C ARG A 118 -15.90 -9.03 -6.44
N ALA A 119 -14.79 -8.31 -6.29
CA ALA A 119 -14.31 -7.81 -5.03
C ALA A 119 -13.75 -6.40 -5.18
N SER A 120 -13.43 -5.76 -4.07
CA SER A 120 -12.61 -4.55 -4.03
C SER A 120 -11.70 -4.59 -2.81
N ILE A 121 -10.63 -3.79 -2.84
CA ILE A 121 -9.77 -3.61 -1.68
C ILE A 121 -10.13 -2.27 -1.05
N ALA A 122 -10.90 -2.31 0.05
CA ALA A 122 -11.39 -1.12 0.71
C ALA A 122 -10.28 -0.34 1.42
N ALA A 123 -9.26 -1.03 1.93
CA ALA A 123 -8.10 -0.42 2.57
C ALA A 123 -6.89 -1.35 2.54
N VAL A 124 -5.70 -0.76 2.48
CA VAL A 124 -4.41 -1.46 2.64
C VAL A 124 -3.53 -0.64 3.56
N ASP A 125 -2.96 -1.27 4.58
CA ASP A 125 -1.93 -0.70 5.44
C ASP A 125 -0.70 -1.61 5.47
N ALA A 126 0.28 -1.34 6.34
CA ALA A 126 1.49 -2.13 6.44
C ALA A 126 1.29 -3.53 7.06
N ARG A 127 0.13 -3.78 7.66
CA ARG A 127 -0.22 -4.96 8.47
C ARG A 127 -1.26 -5.86 7.80
N GLY A 128 -1.90 -5.40 6.73
CA GLY A 128 -2.82 -6.21 5.95
C GLY A 128 -3.75 -5.37 5.08
N ALA A 129 -4.82 -6.00 4.62
CA ALA A 129 -5.85 -5.38 3.82
C ALA A 129 -7.26 -5.66 4.36
N VAL A 130 -8.17 -4.74 4.06
CA VAL A 130 -9.62 -4.95 4.16
C VAL A 130 -10.15 -5.19 2.76
N LEU A 131 -10.64 -6.40 2.55
CA LEU A 131 -11.24 -6.84 1.29
C LEU A 131 -12.75 -6.76 1.41
N GLU A 132 -13.42 -6.43 0.32
CA GLU A 132 -14.87 -6.47 0.21
C GLU A 132 -15.24 -7.39 -0.95
N LEU A 133 -15.74 -8.58 -0.65
CA LEU A 133 -16.23 -9.54 -1.63
C LEU A 133 -17.70 -9.28 -1.88
N GLU A 134 -18.02 -8.76 -3.06
CA GLU A 134 -19.40 -8.47 -3.47
C GLU A 134 -20.13 -9.75 -3.92
N ARG A 135 -19.41 -10.66 -4.59
CA ARG A 135 -19.90 -11.98 -5.00
C ARG A 135 -18.77 -12.91 -5.46
N GLY A 136 -19.04 -14.21 -5.46
CA GLY A 136 -18.16 -15.24 -6.02
C GLY A 136 -17.32 -15.94 -4.97
N ARG A 137 -16.23 -16.56 -5.41
CA ARG A 137 -15.31 -17.33 -4.55
C ARG A 137 -13.91 -16.71 -4.55
N LEU A 138 -13.34 -16.59 -3.36
CA LEU A 138 -12.01 -16.07 -3.09
C LEU A 138 -11.18 -17.16 -2.42
N HIS A 139 -10.07 -17.52 -3.04
CA HIS A 139 -9.02 -18.34 -2.44
C HIS A 139 -7.97 -17.41 -1.84
N ALA A 140 -7.65 -17.58 -0.56
CA ALA A 140 -6.73 -16.70 0.15
C ALA A 140 -5.63 -17.49 0.85
N ALA A 141 -4.39 -17.08 0.63
CA ALA A 141 -3.20 -17.54 1.33
C ALA A 141 -2.54 -16.33 2.01
N ILE A 142 -2.80 -16.16 3.30
CA ILE A 142 -2.35 -15.00 4.07
C ILE A 142 -1.14 -15.38 4.91
N VAL A 143 -0.06 -14.61 4.76
CA VAL A 143 1.17 -14.81 5.54
C VAL A 143 0.93 -14.40 6.99
N HIS A 144 1.23 -15.30 7.92
CA HIS A 144 1.06 -15.03 9.35
C HIS A 144 2.05 -13.98 9.85
N ARG A 145 1.53 -12.97 10.56
CA ARG A 145 2.30 -12.01 11.34
C ARG A 145 1.61 -11.82 12.70
N THR A 146 2.38 -11.43 13.70
CA THR A 146 1.88 -11.23 15.06
C THR A 146 0.91 -10.05 15.17
N ASP A 147 0.94 -9.12 14.22
CA ASP A 147 0.08 -7.93 14.16
C ASP A 147 -0.76 -7.85 12.87
N SER A 148 -1.00 -8.98 12.21
CA SER A 148 -1.84 -9.08 11.01
C SER A 148 -3.22 -8.44 11.19
N ARG A 149 -3.65 -7.61 10.24
CA ARG A 149 -4.97 -6.94 10.26
C ARG A 149 -5.84 -7.28 9.05
N TRP A 150 -5.74 -8.50 8.57
CA TRP A 150 -6.49 -8.97 7.41
C TRP A 150 -7.97 -9.18 7.75
N ARG A 151 -8.84 -8.62 6.91
CA ARG A 151 -10.28 -8.80 7.02
C ARG A 151 -10.94 -8.94 5.65
N VAL A 152 -11.95 -9.80 5.57
CA VAL A 152 -12.83 -9.93 4.40
C VAL A 152 -14.25 -9.60 4.82
N ARG A 153 -14.83 -8.59 4.19
CA ARG A 153 -16.24 -8.20 4.35
C ARG A 153 -17.02 -8.78 3.18
N CYS A 154 -18.14 -9.43 3.46
CA CYS A 154 -18.97 -10.07 2.46
C CYS A 154 -20.44 -9.92 2.88
N GLY A 155 -21.14 -8.98 2.24
CA GLY A 155 -22.48 -8.58 2.68
C GLY A 155 -22.50 -8.20 4.17
N PRO A 156 -23.36 -8.83 5.00
CA PRO A 156 -23.45 -8.54 6.43
C PRO A 156 -22.39 -9.25 7.29
N PHE A 157 -21.44 -9.94 6.68
CA PHE A 157 -20.44 -10.75 7.36
C PHE A 157 -19.06 -10.08 7.34
N GLU A 158 -18.31 -10.31 8.41
CA GLU A 158 -16.88 -9.96 8.51
C GLU A 158 -16.11 -11.22 8.89
N VAL A 159 -15.00 -11.47 8.21
CA VAL A 159 -14.08 -12.58 8.48
C VAL A 159 -12.72 -11.98 8.83
N GLN A 160 -12.24 -12.21 10.05
CA GLN A 160 -10.92 -11.77 10.50
C GLN A 160 -9.91 -12.89 10.36
N VAL A 161 -8.75 -12.55 9.81
CA VAL A 161 -7.71 -13.48 9.44
C VAL A 161 -6.37 -13.05 10.07
N THR A 162 -5.64 -13.99 10.65
CA THR A 162 -4.31 -13.72 11.22
C THR A 162 -3.17 -14.31 10.40
N GLY A 163 -3.42 -15.37 9.64
CA GLY A 163 -2.40 -16.10 8.88
C GLY A 163 -2.91 -17.50 8.58
N THR A 164 -3.59 -17.63 7.44
CA THR A 164 -4.40 -18.80 7.13
C THR A 164 -4.45 -19.03 5.64
N ARG A 165 -4.70 -20.29 5.28
CA ARG A 165 -5.14 -20.67 3.94
C ARG A 165 -6.59 -21.07 3.99
N PHE A 166 -7.44 -20.37 3.24
CA PHE A 166 -8.89 -20.57 3.28
C PHE A 166 -9.56 -20.19 1.96
N ASP A 167 -10.75 -20.74 1.76
CA ASP A 167 -11.67 -20.34 0.71
C ASP A 167 -12.87 -19.64 1.33
N LEU A 168 -13.33 -18.58 0.69
CA LEU A 168 -14.51 -17.82 1.07
C LEU A 168 -15.40 -17.64 -0.16
N ALA A 169 -16.65 -18.07 -0.06
CA ALA A 169 -17.65 -17.87 -1.10
C ALA A 169 -18.82 -17.05 -0.57
N TRP A 170 -19.29 -16.10 -1.38
CA TRP A 170 -20.42 -15.25 -1.07
C TRP A 170 -21.38 -15.18 -2.25
N ASP A 171 -22.63 -15.58 -1.99
CA ASP A 171 -23.75 -15.39 -2.91
C ASP A 171 -24.73 -14.35 -2.33
N PRO A 172 -24.74 -13.12 -2.87
CA PRO A 172 -25.66 -12.08 -2.39
C PRO A 172 -27.13 -12.38 -2.73
N GLY A 173 -27.40 -13.17 -3.77
CA GLY A 173 -28.76 -13.53 -4.18
C GLY A 173 -29.41 -14.57 -3.28
N ARG A 174 -28.60 -15.40 -2.60
CA ARG A 174 -29.06 -16.38 -1.59
C ARG A 174 -28.78 -15.96 -0.14
N GLY A 175 -28.10 -14.82 0.03
CA GLY A 175 -27.58 -14.39 1.33
C GLY A 175 -26.69 -15.46 1.99
N GLU A 176 -25.94 -16.21 1.20
CA GLU A 176 -25.21 -17.40 1.65
C GLU A 176 -23.70 -17.15 1.68
N LEU A 177 -23.11 -17.31 2.86
CA LEU A 177 -21.67 -17.31 3.10
C LEU A 177 -21.21 -18.75 3.29
N ALA A 178 -20.10 -19.13 2.64
CA ALA A 178 -19.36 -20.33 2.96
C ALA A 178 -17.88 -20.01 3.20
N VAL A 179 -17.34 -20.46 4.33
CA VAL A 179 -15.93 -20.33 4.69
C VAL A 179 -15.38 -21.73 4.89
N SER A 180 -14.35 -22.09 4.12
CA SER A 180 -13.67 -23.39 4.22
C SER A 180 -12.22 -23.13 4.61
N LEU A 181 -11.76 -23.67 5.74
CA LEU A 181 -10.44 -23.37 6.26
C LEU A 181 -9.52 -24.58 6.15
N PHE A 182 -8.31 -24.38 5.60
CA PHE A 182 -7.33 -25.44 5.41
C PHE A 182 -6.17 -25.34 6.40
N GLU A 183 -5.75 -24.12 6.75
CA GLU A 183 -4.66 -23.88 7.68
C GLU A 183 -4.99 -22.73 8.63
N GLY A 184 -4.63 -22.89 9.91
CA GLY A 184 -4.79 -21.87 10.95
C GLY A 184 -6.21 -21.75 11.49
N GLY A 185 -6.69 -20.52 11.67
CA GLY A 185 -7.97 -20.17 12.29
C GLY A 185 -8.49 -18.82 11.81
N VAL A 186 -9.79 -18.71 11.59
CA VAL A 186 -10.47 -17.44 11.30
C VAL A 186 -11.61 -17.23 12.27
N LEU A 187 -11.97 -15.96 12.47
CA LEU A 187 -13.15 -15.58 13.22
C LEU A 187 -14.17 -15.01 12.24
N VAL A 188 -15.43 -15.43 12.35
CA VAL A 188 -16.53 -15.00 11.48
C VAL A 188 -17.60 -14.31 12.33
N TRP A 189 -17.99 -13.11 11.92
CA TRP A 189 -19.10 -12.35 12.51
C TRP A 189 -20.22 -12.18 11.49
N GLY A 190 -21.45 -12.14 11.99
CA GLY A 190 -22.63 -11.85 11.18
C GLY A 190 -23.91 -11.98 11.98
N PRO A 191 -25.03 -11.47 11.44
CA PRO A 191 -26.31 -11.39 12.15
C PRO A 191 -26.87 -12.76 12.56
N ALA A 192 -26.62 -13.81 11.76
CA ALA A 192 -27.12 -15.16 12.03
C ALA A 192 -26.28 -15.95 13.06
N LEU A 193 -25.13 -15.43 13.51
CA LEU A 193 -24.15 -16.20 14.28
C LEU A 193 -24.21 -16.00 15.80
N GLY A 194 -24.95 -15.00 16.29
CA GLY A 194 -25.08 -14.70 17.72
C GLY A 194 -23.78 -14.22 18.42
N GLY A 195 -22.66 -14.14 17.71
CA GLY A 195 -21.34 -13.78 18.21
C GLY A 195 -20.22 -14.20 17.24
N PRO A 196 -18.94 -13.94 17.56
CA PRO A 196 -17.80 -14.43 16.77
C PRO A 196 -17.78 -15.95 16.77
N GLN A 197 -17.79 -16.56 15.57
CA GLN A 197 -17.66 -17.99 15.38
C GLN A 197 -16.23 -18.33 14.93
N PRO A 198 -15.45 -19.08 15.71
CA PRO A 198 -14.14 -19.56 15.29
C PRO A 198 -14.29 -20.73 14.32
N VAL A 199 -13.72 -20.61 13.13
CA VAL A 199 -13.55 -21.71 12.17
C VAL A 199 -12.09 -22.14 12.21
N ARG A 200 -11.82 -23.43 12.29
CA ARG A 200 -10.47 -24.03 12.36
C ARG A 200 -10.15 -24.85 11.12
N ALA A 201 -8.86 -25.13 10.92
CA ALA A 201 -8.38 -25.99 9.84
C ALA A 201 -9.18 -27.30 9.77
N GLY A 202 -9.65 -27.65 8.57
CA GLY A 202 -10.51 -28.81 8.31
C GLY A 202 -12.01 -28.55 8.49
N GLU A 203 -12.42 -27.37 8.96
CA GLU A 203 -13.83 -27.02 9.15
C GLU A 203 -14.35 -26.16 7.98
N ARG A 204 -15.62 -26.40 7.61
CA ARG A 204 -16.40 -25.55 6.73
C ARG A 204 -17.60 -24.98 7.51
N LEU A 205 -17.75 -23.67 7.47
CA LEU A 205 -18.90 -22.95 8.01
C LEU A 205 -19.75 -22.44 6.84
N THR A 206 -21.03 -22.79 6.81
CA THR A 206 -22.01 -22.24 5.85
C THR A 206 -23.12 -21.53 6.62
N VAL A 207 -23.41 -20.29 6.22
CA VAL A 207 -24.42 -19.44 6.86
C VAL A 207 -25.37 -18.92 5.80
N SER A 208 -26.67 -19.14 5.97
CA SER A 208 -27.71 -18.56 5.11
C SER A 208 -28.53 -17.56 5.92
N THR A 209 -28.49 -16.28 5.55
CA THR A 209 -29.29 -15.25 6.22
C THR A 209 -30.78 -15.39 5.92
N GLU A 210 -31.13 -15.81 4.71
CA GLU A 210 -32.53 -16.00 4.30
C GLU A 210 -33.22 -17.12 5.07
N ARG A 211 -32.50 -18.22 5.32
CA ARG A 211 -33.02 -19.36 6.08
C ARG A 211 -32.78 -19.24 7.58
N GLY A 212 -31.89 -18.34 8.01
CA GLY A 212 -31.45 -18.23 9.40
C GLY A 212 -30.69 -19.46 9.89
N GLU A 213 -29.96 -20.13 9.00
CA GLU A 213 -29.33 -21.42 9.26
C GLU A 213 -27.80 -21.30 9.30
N VAL A 214 -27.20 -22.02 10.23
CA VAL A 214 -25.74 -22.20 10.35
C VAL A 214 -25.45 -23.69 10.27
N ARG A 215 -24.61 -24.09 9.32
CA ARG A 215 -24.18 -25.49 9.11
C ARG A 215 -22.67 -25.60 9.22
N TRP A 216 -22.23 -26.70 9.83
CA TRP A 216 -20.84 -27.08 9.94
C TRP A 216 -20.59 -28.34 9.10
N GLY A 217 -19.46 -28.36 8.41
CA GLY A 217 -19.00 -29.49 7.62
C GLY A 217 -17.48 -29.59 7.61
N SER A 218 -16.95 -30.47 6.76
CA SER A 218 -15.51 -30.62 6.55
C SER A 218 -15.03 -29.77 5.37
N ALA A 219 -13.92 -29.07 5.55
CA ALA A 219 -13.21 -28.39 4.47
C ALA A 219 -12.19 -29.33 3.84
N THR A 220 -12.59 -30.00 2.76
CA THR A 220 -11.68 -30.76 1.89
C THR A 220 -11.47 -29.96 0.61
N PRO A 221 -10.25 -29.90 0.04
CA PRO A 221 -10.00 -29.17 -1.22
C PRO A 221 -10.95 -29.58 -2.36
N GLU A 222 -11.32 -30.87 -2.47
CA GLU A 222 -12.31 -31.36 -3.44
C GLU A 222 -13.72 -30.80 -3.23
N ALA A 223 -14.14 -30.56 -1.99
CA ALA A 223 -15.46 -30.03 -1.67
C ALA A 223 -15.61 -28.53 -2.01
N SER A 224 -14.50 -27.83 -2.30
CA SER A 224 -14.53 -26.45 -2.81
C SER A 224 -14.83 -26.40 -4.31
N VAL A 225 -14.39 -27.43 -5.05
CA VAL A 225 -14.61 -27.54 -6.50
C VAL A 225 -16.04 -28.00 -6.81
N ALA A 226 -16.60 -28.90 -6.00
CA ALA A 226 -17.95 -29.46 -6.22
C ALA A 226 -19.09 -28.44 -6.07
N ASP A 227 -18.89 -27.37 -5.29
CA ASP A 227 -19.88 -26.30 -5.07
C ASP A 227 -19.91 -25.26 -6.21
N ALA A 228 -19.00 -25.36 -7.19
CA ALA A 228 -18.91 -24.48 -8.35
C ALA A 228 -19.77 -24.92 -9.55
N GLY A 229 -20.55 -25.99 -9.43
CA GLY A 229 -21.54 -26.35 -10.45
C GLY A 229 -21.89 -27.83 -10.46
N GLU A 230 -23.07 -28.17 -9.95
CA GLU A 230 -23.88 -29.16 -10.63
C GLU A 230 -24.52 -28.45 -11.84
N PRO A 231 -24.06 -28.69 -13.08
CA PRO A 231 -24.90 -28.39 -14.23
C PRO A 231 -26.15 -29.25 -14.07
N ALA A 232 -27.30 -28.59 -13.95
CA ALA A 232 -28.58 -29.27 -14.07
C ALA A 232 -28.57 -30.03 -15.41
N LEU A 233 -28.42 -31.35 -15.32
CA LEU A 233 -28.65 -32.27 -16.42
C LEU A 233 -30.08 -32.04 -16.89
N ALA A 234 -30.22 -31.34 -18.01
CA ALA A 234 -31.47 -31.31 -18.75
C ALA A 234 -31.84 -32.75 -19.13
N PRO A 235 -33.10 -33.16 -18.97
CA PRO A 235 -33.50 -34.54 -19.20
C PRO A 235 -33.34 -34.90 -20.68
N ALA A 236 -32.84 -36.11 -20.92
CA ALA A 236 -32.85 -36.75 -22.22
C ALA A 236 -34.30 -36.82 -22.75
N GLY A 237 -34.52 -36.25 -23.93
CA GLY A 237 -35.72 -36.44 -24.74
C GLY A 237 -35.31 -37.02 -26.09
N ASP A 238 -35.52 -38.32 -26.25
CA ASP A 238 -35.39 -39.05 -27.49
C ASP A 238 -36.33 -38.51 -28.59
N GLY A 239 -35.85 -38.59 -29.84
CA GLY A 239 -36.70 -38.98 -30.97
C GLY A 239 -36.91 -37.95 -32.08
N ALA A 240 -36.05 -38.00 -33.10
CA ALA A 240 -36.49 -37.86 -34.49
C ALA A 240 -35.43 -38.44 -35.45
N SER A 241 -35.70 -39.68 -35.87
CA SER A 241 -35.10 -40.37 -37.01
C SER A 241 -35.61 -39.76 -38.32
N ILE A 242 -34.73 -39.48 -39.29
CA ILE A 242 -34.94 -39.76 -40.73
C ILE A 242 -33.56 -40.13 -41.34
N ALA A 243 -33.56 -41.22 -42.10
CA ALA A 243 -32.43 -41.85 -42.76
C ALA A 243 -32.20 -41.34 -44.21
N ASP A 244 -31.10 -41.85 -44.78
CA ASP A 244 -30.81 -42.05 -46.22
C ASP A 244 -30.23 -40.83 -46.96
N ALA A 245 -29.19 -40.91 -47.81
CA ALA A 245 -28.56 -42.02 -48.53
C ALA A 245 -27.13 -41.60 -48.97
N GLY A 246 -26.28 -42.59 -49.30
CA GLY A 246 -25.17 -42.36 -50.26
C GLY A 246 -23.76 -42.83 -49.87
N GLU A 247 -23.59 -44.15 -49.69
CA GLU A 247 -22.60 -45.06 -50.33
C GLU A 247 -21.12 -44.67 -50.65
N PRO A 248 -20.22 -45.66 -50.87
CA PRO A 248 -18.94 -45.78 -50.17
C PRO A 248 -17.72 -45.77 -51.11
N ALA A 249 -16.49 -45.84 -50.59
CA ALA A 249 -15.39 -46.56 -51.25
C ALA A 249 -14.12 -46.69 -50.38
N ASN A 250 -13.94 -47.93 -49.91
CA ASN A 250 -12.75 -48.76 -50.05
C ASN A 250 -11.46 -48.49 -49.23
N ASP A 251 -11.28 -49.40 -48.29
CA ASP A 251 -10.08 -50.04 -47.70
C ASP A 251 -9.07 -50.57 -48.79
N PRO A 252 -7.97 -51.31 -48.48
CA PRO A 252 -6.84 -51.14 -47.55
C PRO A 252 -5.43 -51.46 -48.19
N ARG A 253 -4.37 -51.38 -47.36
CA ARG A 253 -3.05 -52.11 -47.38
C ARG A 253 -1.83 -51.47 -48.10
N ASP A 254 -0.92 -50.90 -47.28
CA ASP A 254 0.43 -51.39 -46.86
C ASP A 254 1.41 -52.05 -47.88
N PRO A 255 2.72 -52.22 -47.58
CA PRO A 255 3.86 -51.28 -47.57
C PRO A 255 5.03 -51.69 -48.49
N ALA A 256 6.02 -50.81 -48.71
CA ALA A 256 7.48 -51.08 -48.76
C ALA A 256 8.26 -49.99 -49.51
N ARG A 257 9.37 -49.48 -48.93
CA ARG A 257 10.75 -49.62 -49.45
C ARG A 257 11.70 -48.61 -48.79
N VAL A 258 12.85 -49.18 -48.42
CA VAL A 258 13.99 -48.71 -47.62
C VAL A 258 15.07 -47.97 -48.41
N GLU A 259 16.06 -47.47 -47.64
CA GLU A 259 17.46 -47.08 -47.95
C GLU A 259 17.67 -45.58 -48.24
N GLY A 260 18.67 -44.87 -47.69
CA GLY A 260 19.82 -45.20 -46.83
C GLY A 260 20.98 -44.23 -47.14
N ALA A 261 21.61 -43.62 -46.12
CA ALA A 261 22.98 -43.03 -46.04
C ALA A 261 23.02 -41.94 -44.94
N SER A 262 23.72 -42.10 -43.80
CA SER A 262 25.17 -41.88 -43.56
C SER A 262 25.61 -40.42 -43.81
N LEU A 263 26.39 -39.68 -42.99
CA LEU A 263 27.29 -39.95 -41.84
C LEU A 263 27.74 -38.59 -41.21
N MET A 264 28.10 -38.63 -39.92
CA MET A 264 29.17 -37.88 -39.23
C MET A 264 29.12 -36.36 -38.94
N GLY A 265 29.53 -36.02 -37.71
CA GLY A 265 30.24 -34.77 -37.41
C GLY A 265 30.18 -34.32 -35.95
N ALA A 266 31.25 -34.57 -35.18
CA ALA A 266 31.43 -34.23 -33.76
C ALA A 266 31.61 -32.71 -33.49
N GLY A 267 31.38 -32.27 -32.24
CA GLY A 267 31.97 -31.02 -31.72
C GLY A 267 31.22 -30.34 -30.56
N GLU A 268 31.60 -30.63 -29.32
CA GLU A 268 31.61 -29.66 -28.19
C GLU A 268 32.93 -28.84 -28.25
N PRO A 269 33.21 -27.81 -27.41
CA PRO A 269 32.38 -26.86 -26.64
C PRO A 269 32.89 -25.38 -26.72
N ALA A 270 32.36 -24.52 -25.82
CA ALA A 270 32.97 -23.31 -25.24
C ALA A 270 32.84 -21.93 -25.95
N THR A 271 32.32 -20.94 -25.20
CA THR A 271 33.07 -19.77 -24.63
C THR A 271 32.14 -18.56 -24.47
N ALA A 272 32.17 -17.95 -23.27
CA ALA A 272 31.56 -16.66 -22.95
C ALA A 272 32.29 -15.48 -23.64
N PRO A 273 31.66 -14.30 -23.80
CA PRO A 273 32.20 -13.12 -23.10
C PRO A 273 31.08 -12.24 -22.51
N ALA A 274 31.21 -11.75 -21.27
CA ALA A 274 31.94 -10.54 -20.82
C ALA A 274 31.16 -9.22 -21.06
N ALA A 275 30.93 -8.51 -19.96
CA ALA A 275 30.32 -7.19 -19.85
C ALA A 275 31.10 -6.09 -20.59
N PRO A 276 30.49 -4.92 -20.84
CA PRO A 276 31.23 -3.67 -20.92
C PRO A 276 31.08 -2.83 -19.64
N ALA A 277 32.24 -2.43 -19.16
CA ALA A 277 32.43 -1.40 -18.14
C ALA A 277 32.23 0.01 -18.71
N ALA A 278 32.01 0.92 -17.76
CA ALA A 278 32.15 2.37 -17.77
C ALA A 278 32.91 3.01 -18.95
N ALA A 279 32.32 4.07 -19.49
CA ALA A 279 33.04 5.17 -20.13
C ALA A 279 32.55 6.50 -19.54
N GLU A 280 33.43 7.12 -18.78
CA GLU A 280 33.41 8.50 -18.34
C GLU A 280 34.08 9.39 -19.42
N SER A 281 33.77 10.69 -19.40
CA SER A 281 34.48 11.81 -20.06
C SER A 281 33.74 12.54 -21.19
N ALA A 282 33.17 13.68 -20.78
CA ALA A 282 33.45 15.03 -21.27
C ALA A 282 33.38 15.31 -22.79
N SER A 283 32.53 16.25 -23.18
CA SER A 283 32.90 17.68 -23.25
C SER A 283 31.99 18.46 -24.22
N ARG A 284 31.63 19.68 -23.80
CA ARG A 284 31.40 20.88 -24.64
C ARG A 284 30.30 20.85 -25.73
N THR A 285 29.28 21.69 -25.52
CA THR A 285 29.09 23.01 -26.19
C THR A 285 27.61 23.41 -26.18
N ALA A 286 27.31 24.60 -25.63
CA ALA A 286 26.01 25.25 -25.69
C ALA A 286 25.66 25.71 -27.11
N PRO A 287 24.37 25.95 -27.41
CA PRO A 287 24.07 27.32 -27.81
C PRO A 287 22.80 27.90 -27.17
N VAL A 288 22.91 29.20 -26.94
CA VAL A 288 21.87 30.18 -26.63
C VAL A 288 20.84 30.25 -27.75
N VAL A 289 19.54 30.23 -27.41
CA VAL A 289 18.48 30.83 -28.24
C VAL A 289 17.54 31.65 -27.36
N ARG A 290 17.42 32.92 -27.76
CA ARG A 290 16.63 34.01 -27.17
C ARG A 290 15.12 33.75 -27.23
N ALA A 291 14.42 34.24 -26.21
CA ALA A 291 13.00 34.57 -26.24
C ALA A 291 12.75 35.82 -27.12
N PRO A 292 11.58 35.93 -27.78
CA PRO A 292 11.03 37.21 -28.20
C PRO A 292 10.03 37.75 -27.16
N GLN A 293 10.21 39.01 -26.76
CA GLN A 293 9.15 39.84 -26.18
C GLN A 293 8.59 40.74 -27.28
N ALA A 294 7.26 40.80 -27.37
CA ALA A 294 6.46 42.02 -27.52
C ALA A 294 5.02 41.67 -27.10
#